data_AF-A0A6N2KCT6-F1
#
_entry.id   AF-A0A6N2KCT6-F1
#
_cell.length_a   1.000
_cell.length_b   1.000
_cell.length_c   1.000
_cell.angle_alpha   90.00
_cell.angle_beta   90.00
_cell.angle_gamma   90.00
#
_symmetry.space_group_name_H-M   'P 1'
#
loop_
_entity.id
_entity.type
_entity.pdbx_description
1 polymer ?
#
loop_
_entity_poly.entity_id
_entity_poly.type
_entity_poly.pdbx_seq_one_letter_code
_entity_poly.pdbx_strand_id
1 'polypeptide(L)'
;MATILLSLNTHALLPLHTSTRTTKTTLKSLRFSHNPPFSSPFYCKHETRLHLRCQTTTGTPSIADFASSAGQDRLRKVPIKNIRNFSIIAHIDHGKSTLADKLLQMTGTVQKRDMKEQFLDNMDLERERGITIKLQAARMRYVYENEGYCLNLIDTPGHVDFSYEVSRSLAACEGALLVVDASQGVEAQTLANVYLALENNLEIILVLNKIDLPGAEPDRVCTEIEEVIGLDCSNAIHCSAKEGIGITEILNAIVERVPPPLDTAAMPLRALIFDSYYDPYRGVIVYFRVIDGTIKKGDRIYFMASGKDYYADEIGVLSPNQMQVEELYAGEVGYISASIRSVADARVGDTITHYSRKAEQSLPGYEEATPMVFCGLFPVDADQFSELRDALEKLQLNDAALKFEPESSSAMGFGFRCGFLGLLHMEIVQERLEREYNLSLITTAPSVVYRVNCVDDDIVECSNPSLLPEPGKRRSIEEPFVKIEMLTPKDYIGTLMELAQERRGEFKEMKYITEIRASITYELPLAEMVGDFFDQLKSRSKGYASMEYTFVGYKESDLIRLDIQINGEPVEPLATIVHKDKAYSIGRALTQKLKELIPRQMFKVPIQVRFLSLSMNNDTAVLLIVK
;
A
#
# COMPACT_ATOMS: atom_id res chain seq x y z
N MET A 1 4.04 34.40 -6.73
CA MET A 1 2.92 33.46 -6.52
C MET A 1 3.41 32.06 -6.18
N ALA A 2 4.30 31.45 -6.97
CA ALA A 2 4.86 30.11 -6.70
C ALA A 2 5.42 29.94 -5.26
N THR A 3 6.19 30.89 -4.74
CA THR A 3 6.73 30.86 -3.37
C THR A 3 5.64 30.93 -2.28
N ILE A 4 4.52 31.61 -2.56
CA ILE A 4 3.38 31.74 -1.63
C ILE A 4 2.54 30.46 -1.63
N LEU A 5 2.36 29.83 -2.80
CA LEU A 5 1.72 28.52 -2.94
C LEU A 5 2.51 27.43 -2.21
N LEU A 6 3.85 27.43 -2.32
CA LEU A 6 4.73 26.53 -1.57
C LEU A 6 4.51 26.62 -0.05
N SER A 7 4.38 27.84 0.49
CA SER A 7 4.15 28.07 1.92
C SER A 7 2.71 27.77 2.39
N LEU A 8 1.72 27.82 1.50
CA LEU A 8 0.34 27.43 1.81
C LEU A 8 0.20 25.91 1.97
N ASN A 9 0.88 25.14 1.11
CA ASN A 9 0.83 23.67 1.11
C ASN A 9 1.66 23.06 2.25
N THR A 10 2.86 23.58 2.50
CA THR A 10 3.74 23.07 3.59
C THR A 10 3.20 23.36 5.00
N HIS A 11 2.39 24.41 5.18
CA HIS A 11 1.78 24.74 6.48
C HIS A 11 0.31 24.31 6.63
N ALA A 12 -0.28 23.69 5.61
CA ALA A 12 -1.55 22.98 5.77
C ALA A 12 -1.36 21.59 6.44
N LEU A 13 -0.14 21.05 6.43
CA LEU A 13 0.20 19.69 6.86
C LEU A 13 0.91 19.58 8.23
N LEU A 14 1.11 20.69 8.98
CA LEU A 14 1.80 20.65 10.27
C LEU A 14 1.23 21.64 11.31
N PRO A 15 0.77 21.18 12.49
CA PRO A 15 0.72 22.01 13.67
C PRO A 15 1.96 21.78 14.57
N LEU A 16 2.79 22.82 14.66
CA LEU A 16 3.54 23.28 15.84
C LEU A 16 4.00 22.22 16.87
N HIS A 17 5.21 21.68 16.69
CA HIS A 17 6.00 21.15 17.80
C HIS A 17 6.55 22.31 18.65
N THR A 18 6.16 22.36 19.92
CA THR A 18 6.75 23.23 20.94
C THR A 18 8.13 22.69 21.35
N SER A 19 9.19 23.45 21.04
CA SER A 19 10.55 23.10 21.43
C SER A 19 10.77 23.31 22.93
N THR A 20 10.90 22.25 23.70
CA THR A 20 11.43 22.30 25.07
C THR A 20 12.96 22.32 25.03
N ARG A 21 13.53 23.45 25.45
CA ARG A 21 14.97 23.62 25.69
C ARG A 21 15.41 22.71 26.83
N THR A 22 16.29 21.75 26.56
CA THR A 22 17.08 21.05 27.59
C THR A 22 18.53 21.53 27.57
N THR A 23 19.01 21.81 28.77
CA THR A 23 20.27 22.44 29.13
C THR A 23 21.47 21.54 28.86
N LYS A 24 22.50 22.06 28.17
CA LYS A 24 23.83 21.46 28.08
C LYS A 24 24.55 21.56 29.42
N THR A 25 24.86 20.44 30.03
CA THR A 25 25.82 20.34 31.14
C THR A 25 27.10 19.69 30.63
N THR A 26 28.17 20.47 30.63
CA THR A 26 29.56 20.07 30.40
C THR A 26 30.05 19.08 31.45
N LEU A 27 30.81 18.04 31.08
CA LEU A 27 31.88 17.51 31.93
C LEU A 27 33.00 16.82 31.14
N LYS A 28 34.20 17.15 31.61
CA LYS A 28 35.56 16.95 31.11
C LYS A 28 36.04 15.49 31.00
N SER A 29 36.82 15.27 29.94
CA SER A 29 38.11 14.55 29.84
C SER A 29 38.55 13.62 30.98
N LEU A 30 39.01 12.42 30.62
CA LEU A 30 40.20 11.78 31.19
C LEU A 30 40.79 10.77 30.17
N ARG A 31 42.04 11.02 29.78
CA ARG A 31 42.91 10.10 29.01
C ARG A 31 43.50 9.07 29.98
N PHE A 32 43.73 7.84 29.54
CA PHE A 32 44.93 7.08 29.92
C PHE A 32 45.35 6.08 28.82
N SER A 33 46.64 6.13 28.54
CA SER A 33 47.46 5.27 27.69
C SER A 33 47.84 3.96 28.39
N HIS A 34 48.04 2.87 27.64
CA HIS A 34 49.34 2.15 27.56
C HIS A 34 49.26 0.89 26.68
N ASN A 35 50.32 0.71 25.88
CA ASN A 35 50.64 -0.44 25.02
C ASN A 35 51.06 -1.70 25.82
N PRO A 36 51.03 -2.90 25.19
CA PRO A 36 51.39 -4.19 25.78
C PRO A 36 52.89 -4.49 25.65
N PRO A 37 53.41 -5.56 26.30
CA PRO A 37 54.27 -6.47 25.51
C PRO A 37 54.41 -7.95 26.00
N PHE A 38 55.04 -8.77 25.12
CA PHE A 38 55.75 -10.07 25.32
C PHE A 38 54.91 -11.35 25.53
N SER A 39 55.26 -12.57 25.07
CA SER A 39 56.38 -13.19 24.32
C SER A 39 56.05 -14.69 24.09
N SER A 40 56.07 -15.24 22.86
CA SER A 40 57.09 -16.15 22.27
C SER A 40 56.98 -17.67 22.65
N PRO A 41 57.66 -18.63 21.96
CA PRO A 41 57.01 -19.75 21.25
C PRO A 41 57.49 -21.16 21.67
N PHE A 42 56.82 -22.23 21.20
CA PHE A 42 57.38 -23.59 21.22
C PHE A 42 57.18 -24.36 19.91
N TYR A 43 58.29 -24.93 19.45
CA TYR A 43 58.50 -25.80 18.30
C TYR A 43 58.47 -27.27 18.76
N CYS A 44 57.84 -28.20 18.00
CA CYS A 44 58.50 -29.44 17.53
C CYS A 44 57.59 -30.43 16.76
N LYS A 45 58.14 -30.82 15.60
CA LYS A 45 58.26 -32.16 15.00
C LYS A 45 57.09 -32.82 14.25
N HIS A 46 57.42 -33.07 12.99
CA HIS A 46 56.86 -34.06 12.06
C HIS A 46 56.76 -35.47 12.65
N GLU A 47 55.63 -36.12 12.38
CA GLU A 47 55.59 -37.56 12.08
C GLU A 47 54.46 -37.85 11.09
N THR A 48 54.83 -38.30 9.89
CA THR A 48 53.96 -38.87 8.87
C THR A 48 53.48 -40.25 9.29
N ARG A 49 52.17 -40.45 9.41
CA ARG A 49 51.52 -41.77 9.34
C ARG A 49 50.30 -41.70 8.43
N LEU A 50 50.44 -42.33 7.27
CA LEU A 50 49.36 -42.74 6.38
C LEU A 50 48.53 -43.83 7.10
N HIS A 51 47.28 -43.51 7.42
CA HIS A 51 46.27 -44.52 7.72
C HIS A 51 45.18 -44.48 6.64
N LEU A 52 45.27 -45.44 5.71
CA LEU A 52 44.12 -45.91 4.94
C LEU A 52 43.13 -46.51 5.94
N ARG A 53 41.92 -45.94 6.03
CA ARG A 53 40.79 -46.56 6.71
C ARG A 53 39.54 -46.47 5.85
N CYS A 54 39.04 -47.66 5.54
CA CYS A 54 37.84 -47.99 4.79
C CYS A 54 36.63 -47.16 5.24
N GLN A 55 35.99 -46.42 4.33
CA GLN A 55 34.70 -45.80 4.60
C GLN A 55 33.59 -46.82 4.30
N THR A 56 33.06 -47.43 5.35
CA THR A 56 31.71 -47.99 5.35
C THR A 56 30.72 -46.83 5.39
N THR A 57 30.05 -46.57 4.28
CA THR A 57 28.97 -45.59 4.18
C THR A 57 27.69 -46.15 4.81
N THR A 58 27.55 -45.97 6.12
CA THR A 58 26.25 -46.01 6.80
C THR A 58 26.24 -44.86 7.81
N GLY A 59 25.76 -43.71 7.36
CA GLY A 59 25.50 -42.55 8.19
C GLY A 59 24.31 -41.81 7.62
N THR A 60 23.18 -41.86 8.32
CA THR A 60 22.05 -40.95 8.08
C THR A 60 22.56 -39.51 8.16
N PRO A 61 22.29 -38.66 7.17
CA PRO A 61 22.78 -37.29 7.19
C PRO A 61 22.09 -36.50 8.32
N SER A 62 22.86 -35.66 9.00
CA SER A 62 22.37 -34.79 10.07
C SER A 62 21.68 -33.56 9.46
N ILE A 63 20.71 -32.99 10.19
CA ILE A 63 19.92 -31.81 9.80
C ILE A 63 20.81 -30.60 9.44
N ALA A 64 22.02 -30.53 9.99
CA ALA A 64 22.98 -29.46 9.75
C ALA A 64 23.64 -29.53 8.35
N ASP A 65 23.78 -30.73 7.76
CA ASP A 65 24.43 -30.89 6.46
C ASP A 65 23.53 -30.44 5.29
N PHE A 66 22.21 -30.53 5.45
CA PHE A 66 21.20 -30.05 4.49
C PHE A 66 21.18 -28.52 4.34
N ALA A 67 21.64 -27.77 5.33
CA ALA A 67 21.65 -26.30 5.29
C ALA A 67 22.76 -25.74 4.38
N SER A 68 23.78 -26.54 4.02
CA SER A 68 24.94 -26.10 3.23
C SER A 68 24.78 -26.29 1.71
N SER A 69 23.88 -27.19 1.27
CA SER A 69 23.47 -27.38 -0.13
C SER A 69 22.28 -26.50 -0.55
N ALA A 70 21.96 -25.48 0.25
CA ALA A 70 20.67 -24.82 0.31
C ALA A 70 20.31 -23.88 -0.87
N GLY A 71 20.93 -23.97 -2.04
CA GLY A 71 20.60 -23.11 -3.19
C GLY A 71 19.92 -23.85 -4.36
N GLN A 72 20.46 -24.99 -4.78
CA GLN A 72 20.02 -25.71 -5.98
C GLN A 72 18.84 -26.67 -5.73
N ASP A 73 18.66 -27.13 -4.49
CA ASP A 73 17.53 -28.00 -4.14
C ASP A 73 16.19 -27.24 -4.22
N ARG A 74 16.19 -25.90 -4.21
CA ARG A 74 14.98 -25.05 -4.24
C ARG A 74 14.22 -25.06 -5.57
N LEU A 75 14.88 -25.43 -6.66
CA LEU A 75 14.33 -25.47 -8.01
C LEU A 75 13.81 -26.88 -8.39
N ARG A 76 13.92 -27.86 -7.49
CA ARG A 76 13.46 -29.21 -7.79
C ARG A 76 11.94 -29.26 -7.84
N LYS A 77 11.42 -30.04 -8.78
CA LYS A 77 9.99 -30.30 -8.95
C LYS A 77 9.40 -30.83 -7.65
N VAL A 78 8.42 -30.10 -7.10
CA VAL A 78 7.65 -30.50 -5.93
C VAL A 78 6.30 -31.01 -6.41
N PRO A 79 5.78 -32.13 -5.88
CA PRO A 79 4.43 -32.58 -6.21
C PRO A 79 3.41 -31.52 -5.78
N ILE A 80 2.35 -31.36 -6.57
CA ILE A 80 1.29 -30.34 -6.35
C ILE A 80 0.69 -30.45 -4.94
N LYS A 81 0.57 -31.68 -4.43
CA LYS A 81 0.11 -31.98 -3.06
C LYS A 81 0.93 -31.32 -1.95
N ASN A 82 2.19 -30.97 -2.23
CA ASN A 82 3.13 -30.40 -1.27
C ASN A 82 3.36 -28.90 -1.51
N ILE A 83 2.57 -28.26 -2.38
CA ILE A 83 2.58 -26.82 -2.57
C ILE A 83 1.56 -26.19 -1.63
N ARG A 84 1.93 -25.07 -1.00
CA ARG A 84 1.02 -24.21 -0.22
C ARG A 84 1.23 -22.77 -0.67
N ASN A 85 0.19 -22.12 -1.19
CA ASN A 85 0.21 -20.69 -1.46
C ASN A 85 -0.54 -19.98 -0.35
N PHE A 86 0.11 -19.03 0.30
CA PHE A 86 -0.51 -18.25 1.36
C PHE A 86 -0.03 -16.80 1.37
N SER A 87 -0.87 -15.94 1.92
CA SER A 87 -0.57 -14.53 2.15
C SER A 87 -0.57 -14.20 3.64
N ILE A 88 0.02 -13.06 4.01
CA ILE A 88 -0.04 -12.55 5.38
C ILE A 88 -0.91 -11.31 5.40
N ILE A 89 -2.04 -11.37 6.12
CA ILE A 89 -2.96 -10.24 6.29
C ILE A 89 -2.86 -9.71 7.72
N ALA A 90 -2.74 -8.40 7.86
CA ALA A 90 -2.57 -7.74 9.15
C ALA A 90 -2.97 -6.27 9.06
N HIS A 91 -3.28 -5.65 10.20
CA HIS A 91 -3.31 -4.19 10.30
C HIS A 91 -1.88 -3.62 10.28
N ILE A 92 -1.78 -2.31 10.04
CA ILE A 92 -0.53 -1.55 10.12
C ILE A 92 0.13 -1.80 11.48
N ASP A 93 1.45 -1.95 11.47
CA ASP A 93 2.27 -2.18 12.68
C ASP A 93 2.01 -3.48 13.44
N HIS A 94 1.13 -4.40 12.99
CA HIS A 94 0.94 -5.71 13.64
C HIS A 94 2.14 -6.68 13.43
N GLY A 95 3.15 -6.27 12.66
CA GLY A 95 4.41 -7.00 12.49
C GLY A 95 4.45 -7.98 11.31
N LYS A 96 3.68 -7.71 10.24
CA LYS A 96 3.63 -8.50 9.00
C LYS A 96 5.02 -8.71 8.37
N SER A 97 5.74 -7.63 8.04
CA SER A 97 7.07 -7.71 7.41
C SER A 97 8.09 -8.45 8.29
N THR A 98 8.04 -8.21 9.61
CA THR A 98 8.92 -8.89 10.57
C THR A 98 8.62 -10.38 10.62
N LEU A 99 7.36 -10.79 10.54
CA LEU A 99 6.98 -12.19 10.48
C LEU A 99 7.46 -12.85 9.19
N ALA A 100 7.28 -12.18 8.04
CA ALA A 100 7.75 -12.64 6.74
C ALA A 100 9.28 -12.89 6.76
N ASP A 101 10.06 -11.96 7.32
CA ASP A 101 11.51 -12.10 7.46
C ASP A 101 11.90 -13.34 8.28
N LYS A 102 11.19 -13.60 9.38
CA LYS A 102 11.46 -14.78 10.21
C LYS A 102 11.13 -16.08 9.50
N LEU A 103 10.05 -16.11 8.72
CA LEU A 103 9.72 -17.27 7.89
C LEU A 103 10.83 -17.54 6.86
N LEU A 104 11.35 -16.49 6.21
CA LEU A 104 12.48 -16.59 5.27
C LEU A 104 13.78 -17.05 5.94
N GLN A 105 14.06 -16.58 7.15
CA GLN A 105 15.22 -17.00 7.95
C GLN A 105 15.12 -18.47 8.35
N MET A 106 13.96 -18.89 8.87
CA MET A 106 13.77 -20.22 9.44
C MET A 106 13.76 -21.30 8.36
N THR A 107 13.22 -20.99 7.19
CA THR A 107 13.27 -21.88 6.01
C THR A 107 14.65 -21.91 5.33
N GLY A 108 15.61 -21.11 5.81
CA GLY A 108 16.94 -21.01 5.21
C GLY A 108 16.94 -20.40 3.81
N THR A 109 15.86 -19.71 3.44
CA THR A 109 15.67 -19.10 2.12
C THR A 109 16.68 -17.95 1.92
N VAL A 110 16.98 -17.20 2.98
CA VAL A 110 18.04 -16.17 2.98
C VAL A 110 19.11 -16.55 3.99
N GLN A 111 20.39 -16.43 3.61
CA GLN A 111 21.48 -16.68 4.56
C GLN A 111 21.52 -15.57 5.61
N LYS A 112 21.84 -15.91 6.87
CA LYS A 112 21.91 -14.94 7.98
C LYS A 112 22.81 -13.72 7.69
N ARG A 113 23.82 -13.88 6.84
CA ARG A 113 24.74 -12.80 6.43
C ARG A 113 24.11 -11.80 5.45
N ASP A 114 23.14 -12.25 4.66
CA ASP A 114 22.47 -11.48 3.61
C ASP A 114 21.13 -10.92 4.11
N MET A 115 20.70 -11.32 5.31
CA MET A 115 19.50 -10.80 5.96
C MET A 115 19.67 -9.35 6.39
N LYS A 116 18.67 -8.56 6.03
CA LYS A 116 18.42 -7.22 6.56
C LYS A 116 17.07 -7.26 7.28
N GLU A 117 16.84 -6.31 8.18
CA GLU A 117 15.50 -6.08 8.72
C GLU A 117 14.60 -5.62 7.58
N GLN A 118 13.37 -6.12 7.53
CA GLN A 118 12.38 -5.86 6.49
C GLN A 118 12.95 -6.20 5.09
N PHE A 119 13.30 -7.47 4.89
CA PHE A 119 14.02 -7.91 3.70
C PHE A 119 13.19 -7.81 2.42
N LEU A 120 11.88 -8.05 2.52
CA LEU A 120 10.95 -7.91 1.39
C LEU A 120 10.65 -6.44 1.04
N ASP A 121 10.77 -5.54 2.02
CA ASP A 121 10.60 -4.11 1.81
C ASP A 121 11.85 -3.56 1.09
N ASN A 122 11.79 -3.51 -0.24
CA ASN A 122 12.91 -3.15 -1.10
C ASN A 122 13.05 -1.64 -1.26
N MET A 123 11.95 -0.89 -1.12
CA MET A 123 11.95 0.56 -1.30
C MET A 123 12.37 1.27 -0.02
N ASP A 124 13.15 2.35 -0.14
CA ASP A 124 13.57 3.13 1.03
C ASP A 124 12.36 3.74 1.78
N LEU A 125 11.31 4.12 1.04
CA LEU A 125 10.05 4.63 1.59
C LEU A 125 9.30 3.61 2.45
N GLU A 126 9.31 2.33 2.06
CA GLU A 126 8.67 1.26 2.83
C GLU A 126 9.33 1.12 4.21
N ARG A 127 10.67 1.17 4.24
CA ARG A 127 11.45 1.07 5.48
C ARG A 127 11.31 2.29 6.38
N GLU A 128 11.30 3.50 5.81
CA GLU A 128 11.15 4.74 6.58
C GLU A 128 9.77 4.85 7.23
N ARG A 129 8.72 4.50 6.49
CA ARG A 129 7.34 4.59 6.96
C ARG A 129 6.88 3.33 7.70
N GLY A 130 7.64 2.22 7.65
CA GLY A 130 7.31 0.95 8.30
C GLY A 130 6.13 0.21 7.67
N ILE A 131 5.83 0.48 6.40
CA ILE A 131 4.68 -0.09 5.67
C ILE A 131 5.13 -0.83 4.42
N THR A 132 4.47 -1.92 4.09
CA THR A 132 4.62 -2.58 2.78
C THR A 132 3.74 -1.85 1.78
N ILE A 133 4.34 -1.33 0.73
CA ILE A 133 3.67 -0.58 -0.33
C ILE A 133 3.44 -1.51 -1.52
N LYS A 134 4.44 -2.32 -1.88
CA LYS A 134 4.35 -3.21 -3.04
C LYS A 134 4.28 -4.68 -2.63
N LEU A 135 3.42 -5.43 -3.31
CA LEU A 135 3.41 -6.89 -3.20
C LEU A 135 4.78 -7.52 -3.52
N GLN A 136 5.19 -8.47 -2.70
CA GLN A 136 6.37 -9.30 -2.93
C GLN A 136 6.03 -10.78 -2.79
N ALA A 137 6.54 -11.60 -3.70
CA ALA A 137 6.37 -13.04 -3.67
C ALA A 137 7.69 -13.74 -3.33
N ALA A 138 7.65 -14.72 -2.44
CA ALA A 138 8.82 -15.51 -2.06
C ALA A 138 8.48 -16.99 -1.93
N ARG A 139 9.18 -17.82 -2.71
CA ARG A 139 9.18 -19.28 -2.60
C ARG A 139 10.18 -19.72 -1.55
N MET A 140 9.67 -20.43 -0.57
CA MET A 140 10.41 -21.04 0.53
C MET A 140 10.29 -22.57 0.45
N ARG A 141 11.32 -23.26 0.95
CA ARG A 141 11.29 -24.72 1.10
C ARG A 141 11.27 -25.06 2.58
N TYR A 142 10.36 -25.94 2.96
CA TYR A 142 10.23 -26.42 4.34
C TYR A 142 10.19 -27.94 4.37
N VAL A 143 10.78 -28.54 5.40
CA VAL A 143 10.73 -30.00 5.59
C VAL A 143 9.88 -30.28 6.80
N TYR A 144 8.78 -31.00 6.60
CA TYR A 144 7.84 -31.42 7.63
C TYR A 144 7.71 -32.93 7.58
N GLU A 145 7.89 -33.61 8.72
CA GLU A 145 7.83 -35.08 8.84
C GLU A 145 8.71 -35.86 7.81
N ASN A 146 9.85 -35.30 7.43
CA ASN A 146 10.77 -35.81 6.39
C ASN A 146 10.27 -35.68 4.94
N GLU A 147 9.16 -34.99 4.71
CA GLU A 147 8.68 -34.62 3.39
C GLU A 147 9.01 -33.15 3.07
N GLY A 148 9.38 -32.90 1.81
CA GLY A 148 9.67 -31.55 1.33
C GLY A 148 8.40 -30.84 0.85
N TYR A 149 8.16 -29.63 1.36
CA TYR A 149 7.07 -28.74 0.99
C TYR A 149 7.59 -27.47 0.32
N CYS A 150 6.81 -26.95 -0.63
CA CYS A 150 7.03 -25.68 -1.28
C CYS A 150 6.00 -24.68 -0.75
N LEU A 151 6.48 -23.66 -0.04
CA LEU A 151 5.67 -22.64 0.57
C LEU A 151 5.85 -21.35 -0.23
N ASN A 152 4.80 -20.91 -0.94
CA ASN A 152 4.81 -19.64 -1.66
C ASN A 152 4.13 -18.59 -0.79
N LEU A 153 4.92 -17.63 -0.33
CA LEU A 153 4.45 -16.47 0.43
C LEU A 153 4.17 -15.32 -0.54
N ILE A 154 3.01 -14.71 -0.42
CA ILE A 154 2.66 -13.42 -1.05
C ILE A 154 2.45 -12.39 0.06
N ASP A 155 3.38 -11.45 0.18
CA ASP A 155 3.27 -10.38 1.17
C ASP A 155 2.34 -9.26 0.65
N THR A 156 1.32 -8.91 1.44
CA THR A 156 0.24 -8.00 0.99
C THR A 156 0.35 -6.64 1.66
N PRO A 157 0.08 -5.51 1.00
CA PRO A 157 0.08 -4.20 1.64
C PRO A 157 -0.84 -4.12 2.87
N GLY A 158 -0.41 -3.32 3.84
CA GLY A 158 -1.11 -3.19 5.11
C GLY A 158 -2.00 -1.95 5.23
N HIS A 159 -2.25 -1.18 4.17
CA HIS A 159 -2.99 0.09 4.24
C HIS A 159 -4.23 0.08 3.32
N VAL A 160 -5.30 0.79 3.71
CA VAL A 160 -6.62 0.82 3.03
C VAL A 160 -6.51 1.30 1.58
N ASP A 161 -5.69 2.31 1.30
CA ASP A 161 -5.43 2.83 -0.05
C ASP A 161 -4.89 1.77 -1.03
N PHE A 162 -4.35 0.64 -0.54
CA PHE A 162 -3.84 -0.48 -1.34
C PHE A 162 -4.73 -1.73 -1.24
N SER A 163 -6.00 -1.57 -0.84
CA SER A 163 -6.98 -2.67 -0.77
C SER A 163 -7.10 -3.47 -2.07
N TYR A 164 -6.97 -2.78 -3.21
CA TYR A 164 -6.90 -3.41 -4.53
C TYR A 164 -5.74 -4.43 -4.63
N GLU A 165 -4.55 -4.09 -4.12
CA GLU A 165 -3.42 -5.02 -4.11
C GLU A 165 -3.65 -6.21 -3.18
N VAL A 166 -4.23 -5.96 -2.00
CA VAL A 166 -4.56 -7.01 -1.04
C VAL A 166 -5.54 -8.02 -1.66
N SER A 167 -6.59 -7.55 -2.32
CA SER A 167 -7.56 -8.41 -3.01
C SER A 167 -6.89 -9.28 -4.10
N ARG A 168 -6.01 -8.69 -4.92
CA ARG A 168 -5.24 -9.43 -5.95
C ARG A 168 -4.40 -10.55 -5.35
N SER A 169 -3.75 -10.25 -4.22
CA SER A 169 -2.88 -11.16 -3.49
C SER A 169 -3.65 -12.36 -2.93
N LEU A 170 -4.80 -12.08 -2.33
CA LEU A 170 -5.65 -13.07 -1.69
C LEU A 170 -6.23 -14.06 -2.72
N ALA A 171 -6.68 -13.55 -3.87
CA ALA A 171 -7.15 -14.38 -4.98
C ALA A 171 -6.08 -15.34 -5.54
N ALA A 172 -4.80 -15.05 -5.30
CA ALA A 172 -3.68 -15.88 -5.73
C ALA A 172 -3.26 -16.92 -4.67
N CYS A 173 -3.95 -17.05 -3.54
CA CYS A 173 -3.61 -17.95 -2.43
C CYS A 173 -4.68 -19.01 -2.16
N GLU A 174 -4.34 -20.04 -1.37
CA GLU A 174 -5.28 -21.01 -0.78
C GLU A 174 -5.57 -20.72 0.69
N GLY A 175 -4.69 -19.98 1.36
CA GLY A 175 -4.82 -19.62 2.76
C GLY A 175 -4.23 -18.26 3.07
N ALA A 176 -4.56 -17.74 4.25
CA ALA A 176 -4.06 -16.48 4.75
C ALA A 176 -3.67 -16.59 6.22
N LEU A 177 -2.50 -16.06 6.59
CA LEU A 177 -2.12 -15.86 7.98
C LEU A 177 -2.72 -14.54 8.46
N LEU A 178 -3.68 -14.61 9.40
CA LEU A 178 -4.23 -13.42 10.05
C LEU A 178 -3.36 -13.06 11.27
N VAL A 179 -2.57 -12.00 11.12
CA VAL A 179 -1.66 -11.52 12.16
C VAL A 179 -2.32 -10.41 12.97
N VAL A 180 -2.54 -10.69 14.25
CA VAL A 180 -3.13 -9.75 15.21
C VAL A 180 -2.13 -9.45 16.30
N ASP A 181 -1.93 -8.17 16.62
CA ASP A 181 -1.07 -7.76 17.74
C ASP A 181 -1.74 -8.12 19.07
N ALA A 182 -1.06 -8.92 19.89
CA ALA A 182 -1.57 -9.36 21.20
C ALA A 182 -1.73 -8.21 22.21
N SER A 183 -1.15 -7.04 21.96
CA SER A 183 -1.32 -5.84 22.79
C SER A 183 -2.45 -4.93 22.31
N GLN A 184 -2.62 -4.77 20.99
CA GLN A 184 -3.63 -3.87 20.43
C GLN A 184 -4.98 -4.56 20.27
N GLY A 185 -5.01 -5.80 19.78
CA GLY A 185 -6.24 -6.53 19.47
C GLY A 185 -6.72 -6.33 18.03
N VAL A 186 -8.03 -6.51 17.80
CA VAL A 186 -8.64 -6.42 16.46
C VAL A 186 -8.78 -4.95 16.06
N GLU A 187 -8.35 -4.59 14.86
CA GLU A 187 -8.49 -3.23 14.34
C GLU A 187 -9.46 -3.20 13.15
N ALA A 188 -9.95 -2.02 12.74
CA ALA A 188 -10.94 -1.90 11.66
C ALA A 188 -10.49 -2.64 10.39
N GLN A 189 -9.23 -2.44 10.00
CA GLN A 189 -8.65 -3.06 8.81
C GLN A 189 -8.45 -4.58 8.95
N THR A 190 -8.28 -5.09 10.17
CA THR A 190 -8.24 -6.54 10.41
C THR A 190 -9.55 -7.16 9.95
N LEU A 191 -10.68 -6.50 10.21
CA LEU A 191 -12.00 -6.99 9.82
C LEU A 191 -12.17 -7.04 8.30
N ALA A 192 -11.87 -5.95 7.59
CA ALA A 192 -12.03 -5.97 6.14
C ALA A 192 -11.11 -6.96 5.43
N ASN A 193 -9.86 -7.10 5.89
CA ASN A 193 -8.96 -8.09 5.35
C ASN A 193 -9.49 -9.52 5.57
N VAL A 194 -10.16 -9.78 6.71
CA VAL A 194 -10.83 -11.07 6.95
C VAL A 194 -12.02 -11.26 6.03
N TYR A 195 -12.87 -10.24 5.84
CA TYR A 195 -13.98 -10.34 4.90
C TYR A 195 -13.50 -10.63 3.47
N LEU A 196 -12.43 -9.96 3.01
CA LEU A 196 -11.81 -10.25 1.72
C LEU A 196 -11.27 -11.69 1.63
N ALA A 197 -10.67 -12.20 2.71
CA ALA A 197 -10.19 -13.58 2.75
C ALA A 197 -11.35 -14.61 2.71
N LEU A 198 -12.45 -14.32 3.40
CA LEU A 198 -13.66 -15.15 3.41
C LEU A 198 -14.36 -15.14 2.04
N GLU A 199 -14.46 -13.98 1.38
CA GLU A 199 -15.01 -13.86 0.02
C GLU A 199 -14.23 -14.71 -1.00
N ASN A 200 -12.91 -14.85 -0.79
CA ASN A 200 -12.04 -15.70 -1.59
C ASN A 200 -11.98 -17.17 -1.12
N ASN A 201 -12.78 -17.55 -0.11
CA ASN A 201 -12.81 -18.90 0.49
C ASN A 201 -11.42 -19.40 0.93
N LEU A 202 -10.60 -18.52 1.50
CA LEU A 202 -9.26 -18.87 1.97
C LEU A 202 -9.31 -19.50 3.37
N GLU A 203 -8.42 -20.47 3.61
CA GLU A 203 -8.20 -21.00 4.95
C GLU A 203 -7.45 -19.95 5.81
N ILE A 204 -8.05 -19.51 6.90
CA ILE A 204 -7.47 -18.47 7.77
C ILE A 204 -6.76 -19.12 8.96
N ILE A 205 -5.47 -18.86 9.11
CA ILE A 205 -4.69 -19.27 10.28
C ILE A 205 -4.46 -18.07 11.18
N LEU A 206 -4.97 -18.14 12.41
CA LEU A 206 -4.82 -17.09 13.41
C LEU A 206 -3.44 -17.10 14.06
N VAL A 207 -2.77 -15.94 14.03
CA VAL A 207 -1.45 -15.72 14.60
C VAL A 207 -1.48 -14.49 15.51
N LEU A 208 -1.29 -14.71 16.81
CA LEU A 208 -1.15 -13.63 17.79
C LEU A 208 0.32 -13.24 17.93
N ASN A 209 0.67 -12.05 17.43
CA ASN A 209 2.03 -11.56 17.40
C ASN A 209 2.35 -10.62 18.57
N LYS A 210 3.64 -10.35 18.80
CA LYS A 210 4.17 -9.47 19.84
C LYS A 210 3.89 -9.90 21.28
N ILE A 211 3.83 -11.21 21.53
CA ILE A 211 3.71 -11.77 22.89
C ILE A 211 4.91 -11.42 23.81
N ASP A 212 6.00 -10.90 23.25
CA ASP A 212 7.15 -10.40 24.00
C ASP A 212 6.91 -9.05 24.69
N LEU A 213 5.87 -8.30 24.29
CA LEU A 213 5.56 -7.01 24.89
C LEU A 213 4.93 -7.19 26.28
N PRO A 214 5.29 -6.35 27.27
CA PRO A 214 4.74 -6.44 28.61
C PRO A 214 3.24 -6.12 28.71
N GLY A 215 2.67 -5.48 27.68
CA GLY A 215 1.24 -5.19 27.54
C GLY A 215 0.49 -6.19 26.66
N ALA A 216 1.10 -7.33 26.29
CA ALA A 216 0.43 -8.36 25.50
C ALA A 216 -0.58 -9.14 26.36
N GLU A 217 -1.81 -9.23 25.87
CA GLU A 217 -2.94 -9.92 26.53
C GLU A 217 -3.59 -10.91 25.54
N PRO A 218 -2.92 -12.03 25.22
CA PRO A 218 -3.38 -12.94 24.16
C PRO A 218 -4.77 -13.52 24.44
N ASP A 219 -5.07 -13.89 25.70
CA ASP A 219 -6.37 -14.46 26.06
C ASP A 219 -7.52 -13.47 25.83
N ARG A 220 -7.31 -12.18 26.15
CA ARG A 220 -8.30 -11.13 25.89
C ARG A 220 -8.53 -10.95 24.39
N VAL A 221 -7.45 -10.95 23.61
CA VAL A 221 -7.50 -10.77 22.16
C VAL A 221 -8.15 -11.98 21.46
N CYS A 222 -7.96 -13.20 21.95
CA CYS A 222 -8.70 -14.39 21.47
C CYS A 222 -10.20 -14.21 21.64
N THR A 223 -10.67 -13.84 22.83
CA THR A 223 -12.09 -13.58 23.08
C THR A 223 -12.61 -12.47 22.18
N GLU A 224 -11.82 -11.41 21.98
CA GLU A 224 -12.18 -10.33 21.05
C GLU A 224 -12.35 -10.89 19.63
N ILE A 225 -11.41 -11.65 19.09
CA ILE A 225 -11.50 -12.24 17.75
C ILE A 225 -12.74 -13.14 17.60
N GLU A 226 -13.04 -13.97 18.62
CA GLU A 226 -14.24 -14.82 18.63
C GLU A 226 -15.54 -13.99 18.61
N GLU A 227 -15.60 -12.89 19.37
CA GLU A 227 -16.78 -12.03 19.45
C GLU A 227 -16.96 -11.13 18.20
N VAL A 228 -15.87 -10.56 17.66
CA VAL A 228 -15.94 -9.63 16.53
C VAL A 228 -16.00 -10.36 15.20
N ILE A 229 -15.08 -11.30 15.00
CA ILE A 229 -14.81 -11.93 13.70
C ILE A 229 -15.59 -13.25 13.58
N GLY A 230 -15.86 -13.91 14.70
CA GLY A 230 -16.52 -15.22 14.72
C GLY A 230 -15.60 -16.38 14.33
N LEU A 231 -14.29 -16.21 14.43
CA LEU A 231 -13.29 -17.26 14.18
C LEU A 231 -12.95 -18.00 15.48
N ASP A 232 -12.84 -19.33 15.42
CA ASP A 232 -12.42 -20.16 16.55
C ASP A 232 -10.94 -19.93 16.91
N CYS A 233 -10.68 -19.41 18.12
CA CYS A 233 -9.33 -19.14 18.59
C CYS A 233 -8.67 -20.33 19.30
N SER A 234 -9.33 -21.49 19.42
CA SER A 234 -8.77 -22.69 20.10
C SER A 234 -7.43 -23.13 19.52
N ASN A 235 -7.21 -22.86 18.23
CA ASN A 235 -6.03 -23.24 17.46
C ASN A 235 -5.14 -22.03 17.09
N ALA A 236 -5.31 -20.89 17.76
CA ALA A 236 -4.52 -19.69 17.54
C ALA A 236 -3.05 -19.91 17.94
N ILE A 237 -2.13 -19.42 17.12
CA ILE A 237 -0.70 -19.60 17.34
C ILE A 237 -0.14 -18.35 18.00
N HIS A 238 0.47 -18.51 19.17
CA HIS A 238 1.12 -17.41 19.89
C HIS A 238 2.57 -17.28 19.40
N CYS A 239 2.89 -16.14 18.80
CA CYS A 239 4.22 -15.90 18.24
C CYS A 239 4.84 -14.57 18.69
N SER A 240 6.16 -14.53 18.71
CA SER A 240 6.91 -13.28 18.68
C SER A 240 7.78 -13.29 17.43
N ALA A 241 7.39 -12.51 16.42
CA ALA A 241 8.19 -12.35 15.21
C ALA A 241 9.57 -11.71 15.50
N LYS A 242 9.70 -10.96 16.60
CA LYS A 242 10.99 -10.37 16.99
C LYS A 242 11.94 -11.42 17.54
N GLU A 243 11.48 -12.17 18.54
CA GLU A 243 12.28 -13.19 19.24
C GLU A 243 12.34 -14.53 18.47
N GLY A 244 11.48 -14.72 17.47
CA GLY A 244 11.39 -15.96 16.70
C GLY A 244 10.62 -17.08 17.40
N ILE A 245 9.81 -16.76 18.41
CA ILE A 245 8.98 -17.71 19.15
C ILE A 245 7.73 -18.04 18.31
N GLY A 246 7.34 -19.31 18.22
CA GLY A 246 6.12 -19.76 17.52
C GLY A 246 6.25 -19.87 15.99
N ILE A 247 7.37 -19.46 15.38
CA ILE A 247 7.54 -19.48 13.92
C ILE A 247 7.49 -20.90 13.34
N THR A 248 8.07 -21.89 14.03
CA THR A 248 8.00 -23.30 13.61
C THR A 248 6.56 -23.82 13.64
N GLU A 249 5.78 -23.42 14.64
CA GLU A 249 4.38 -23.82 14.77
C GLU A 249 3.55 -23.22 13.63
N ILE A 250 3.81 -21.97 13.25
CA ILE A 250 3.22 -21.34 12.07
C ILE A 250 3.54 -22.14 10.80
N LEU A 251 4.82 -22.48 10.57
CA LEU A 251 5.23 -23.26 9.40
C LEU A 251 4.56 -24.64 9.34
N ASN A 252 4.43 -25.31 10.48
CA ASN A 252 3.72 -26.59 10.59
C ASN A 252 2.22 -26.41 10.28
N ALA A 253 1.59 -25.40 10.87
CA ALA A 253 0.18 -25.12 10.65
C ALA A 253 -0.13 -24.77 9.19
N ILE A 254 0.76 -24.07 8.49
CA ILE A 254 0.60 -23.81 7.04
C ILE A 254 0.57 -25.13 6.27
N VAL A 255 1.45 -26.07 6.59
CA VAL A 255 1.50 -27.37 5.91
C VAL A 255 0.25 -28.21 6.18
N GLU A 256 -0.19 -28.23 7.43
CA GLU A 256 -1.32 -29.04 7.91
C GLU A 256 -2.70 -28.50 7.49
N ARG A 257 -2.91 -27.18 7.60
CA ARG A 257 -4.24 -26.56 7.48
C ARG A 257 -4.50 -25.98 6.10
N VAL A 258 -3.52 -25.32 5.47
CA VAL A 258 -3.73 -24.72 4.15
C VAL A 258 -3.90 -25.84 3.12
N PRO A 259 -4.95 -25.82 2.29
CA PRO A 259 -5.14 -26.86 1.30
C PRO A 259 -4.11 -26.76 0.16
N PRO A 260 -3.73 -27.88 -0.48
CA PRO A 260 -2.95 -27.83 -1.71
C PRO A 260 -3.77 -27.25 -2.87
N PRO A 261 -3.12 -26.64 -3.87
CA PRO A 261 -3.78 -26.26 -5.11
C PRO A 261 -4.33 -27.49 -5.86
N LEU A 262 -5.36 -27.28 -6.68
CA LEU A 262 -5.98 -28.33 -7.48
C LEU A 262 -5.02 -28.88 -8.54
N ASP A 263 -4.99 -30.20 -8.71
CA ASP A 263 -4.18 -30.85 -9.75
C ASP A 263 -4.91 -30.86 -11.10
N THR A 264 -4.67 -29.82 -11.89
CA THR A 264 -5.26 -29.61 -13.22
C THR A 264 -4.21 -29.53 -14.33
N ALA A 265 -3.06 -30.19 -14.14
CA ALA A 265 -1.92 -30.09 -15.06
C ALA A 265 -2.23 -30.55 -16.52
N ALA A 266 -3.28 -31.35 -16.74
CA ALA A 266 -3.68 -31.83 -18.07
C ALA A 266 -4.59 -30.85 -18.85
N MET A 267 -5.19 -29.89 -18.16
CA MET A 267 -6.07 -28.87 -18.74
C MET A 267 -5.27 -27.87 -19.60
N PRO A 268 -5.92 -27.12 -20.51
CA PRO A 268 -5.25 -26.01 -21.19
C PRO A 268 -4.70 -24.99 -20.18
N LEU A 269 -3.58 -24.35 -20.54
CA LEU A 269 -2.93 -23.38 -19.66
C LEU A 269 -3.90 -22.24 -19.34
N ARG A 270 -4.10 -22.00 -18.04
CA ARG A 270 -4.70 -20.79 -17.50
C ARG A 270 -3.81 -20.28 -16.38
N ALA A 271 -3.13 -19.18 -16.64
CA ALA A 271 -2.30 -18.50 -15.66
C ALA A 271 -2.85 -17.10 -15.39
N LEU A 272 -3.06 -16.77 -14.13
CA LEU A 272 -3.59 -15.48 -13.69
C LEU A 272 -2.44 -14.53 -13.40
N ILE A 273 -2.46 -13.36 -14.03
CA ILE A 273 -1.50 -12.29 -13.76
C ILE A 273 -1.98 -11.51 -12.54
N PHE A 274 -1.20 -11.48 -11.46
CA PHE A 274 -1.55 -10.73 -10.25
C PHE A 274 -0.67 -9.50 -10.01
N ASP A 275 0.50 -9.41 -10.65
CA ASP A 275 1.34 -8.21 -10.60
C ASP A 275 2.24 -8.13 -11.85
N SER A 276 2.77 -6.95 -12.14
CA SER A 276 3.70 -6.71 -13.24
C SER A 276 4.61 -5.52 -12.93
N TYR A 277 5.83 -5.54 -13.43
CA TYR A 277 6.71 -4.38 -13.34
C TYR A 277 7.55 -4.22 -14.59
N TYR A 278 8.00 -3.00 -14.85
CA TYR A 278 8.81 -2.67 -16.00
C TYR A 278 10.30 -2.76 -15.68
N ASP A 279 11.03 -3.58 -16.44
CA ASP A 279 12.48 -3.65 -16.44
C ASP A 279 13.04 -2.97 -17.71
N PRO A 280 14.00 -2.04 -17.59
CA PRO A 280 14.56 -1.32 -18.74
C PRO A 280 15.22 -2.21 -19.81
N TYR A 281 15.70 -3.40 -19.44
CA TYR A 281 16.42 -4.30 -20.34
C TYR A 281 15.54 -5.46 -20.83
N ARG A 282 14.66 -5.96 -19.97
CA ARG A 282 13.82 -7.14 -20.23
C ARG A 282 12.38 -6.80 -20.61
N GLY A 283 12.02 -5.53 -20.57
CA GLY A 283 10.64 -5.07 -20.78
C GLY A 283 9.76 -5.40 -19.58
N VAL A 284 8.47 -5.57 -19.82
CA VAL A 284 7.52 -5.90 -18.76
C VAL A 284 7.73 -7.33 -18.28
N ILE A 285 8.04 -7.47 -17.00
CA ILE A 285 8.10 -8.75 -16.29
C ILE A 285 6.78 -8.93 -15.57
N VAL A 286 6.15 -10.06 -15.81
CA VAL A 286 4.81 -10.36 -15.34
C VAL A 286 4.88 -11.42 -14.26
N TYR A 287 4.27 -11.16 -13.12
CA TYR A 287 4.09 -12.12 -12.04
C TYR A 287 2.72 -12.80 -12.18
N PHE A 288 2.75 -14.12 -12.21
CA PHE A 288 1.56 -14.90 -12.47
C PHE A 288 1.54 -16.17 -11.62
N ARG A 289 0.33 -16.67 -11.44
CA ARG A 289 0.06 -17.96 -10.84
C ARG A 289 -0.53 -18.89 -11.89
N VAL A 290 0.04 -20.07 -12.05
CA VAL A 290 -0.56 -21.10 -12.90
C VAL A 290 -1.72 -21.72 -12.14
N ILE A 291 -2.94 -21.54 -12.64
CA ILE A 291 -4.12 -22.23 -12.10
C ILE A 291 -4.24 -23.61 -12.75
N ASP A 292 -4.14 -23.66 -14.08
CA ASP A 292 -4.28 -24.90 -14.83
C ASP A 292 -3.19 -25.07 -15.87
N GLY A 293 -2.90 -26.34 -16.19
CA GLY A 293 -1.93 -26.69 -17.20
C GLY A 293 -0.48 -26.49 -16.76
N THR A 294 0.37 -26.25 -17.75
CA THR A 294 1.82 -26.07 -17.57
C THR A 294 2.32 -25.05 -18.58
N ILE A 295 3.38 -24.33 -18.23
CA ILE A 295 4.06 -23.37 -19.10
C ILE A 295 5.56 -23.65 -19.10
N LYS A 296 6.17 -23.62 -20.28
CA LYS A 296 7.59 -23.90 -20.49
C LYS A 296 8.29 -22.74 -21.17
N LYS A 297 9.59 -22.65 -20.93
CA LYS A 297 10.44 -21.70 -21.64
C LYS A 297 10.38 -21.94 -23.15
N GLY A 298 10.14 -20.89 -23.91
CA GLY A 298 9.99 -20.92 -25.37
C GLY A 298 8.56 -21.16 -25.86
N ASP A 299 7.60 -21.38 -24.97
CA ASP A 299 6.19 -21.52 -25.36
C ASP A 299 5.64 -20.22 -25.96
N ARG A 300 4.79 -20.37 -26.98
CA ARG A 300 4.03 -19.24 -27.55
C ARG A 300 2.76 -19.04 -26.75
N ILE A 301 2.74 -17.97 -25.96
CA ILE A 301 1.64 -17.61 -25.07
C ILE A 301 0.72 -16.57 -25.71
N TYR A 302 -0.51 -16.54 -25.25
CA TYR A 302 -1.57 -15.65 -25.68
C TYR A 302 -2.25 -15.02 -24.47
N PHE A 303 -2.35 -13.70 -24.47
CA PHE A 303 -3.03 -12.91 -23.45
C PHE A 303 -4.49 -12.74 -23.87
N MET A 304 -5.43 -13.21 -23.04
CA MET A 304 -6.83 -13.31 -23.44
C MET A 304 -7.52 -11.94 -23.51
N ALA A 305 -7.21 -11.01 -22.61
CA ALA A 305 -7.82 -9.68 -22.57
C ALA A 305 -7.20 -8.73 -23.60
N SER A 306 -5.88 -8.73 -23.75
CA SER A 306 -5.20 -7.86 -24.73
C SER A 306 -5.24 -8.41 -26.16
N GLY A 307 -5.47 -9.71 -26.33
CA GLY A 307 -5.53 -10.38 -27.63
C GLY A 307 -4.17 -10.52 -28.33
N LYS A 308 -3.07 -10.31 -27.61
CA LYS A 308 -1.70 -10.36 -28.14
C LYS A 308 -1.01 -11.67 -27.82
N ASP A 309 -0.11 -12.09 -28.70
CA ASP A 309 0.73 -13.27 -28.51
C ASP A 309 2.21 -12.91 -28.37
N TYR A 310 2.90 -13.66 -27.52
CA TYR A 310 4.30 -13.47 -27.20
C TYR A 310 5.00 -14.83 -27.04
N TYR A 311 6.33 -14.81 -27.04
CA TYR A 311 7.14 -16.00 -26.72
C TYR A 311 7.69 -15.86 -25.31
N ALA A 312 7.58 -16.92 -24.52
CA ALA A 312 8.13 -16.98 -23.17
C ALA A 312 9.65 -17.10 -23.20
N ASP A 313 10.36 -15.97 -23.35
CA ASP A 313 11.83 -15.93 -23.42
C ASP A 313 12.48 -16.48 -22.14
N GLU A 314 11.88 -16.14 -21.00
CA GLU A 314 12.34 -16.56 -19.69
C GLU A 314 11.17 -16.78 -18.74
N ILE A 315 11.24 -17.89 -17.99
CA ILE A 315 10.33 -18.21 -16.91
C ILE A 315 11.16 -18.47 -15.66
N GLY A 316 10.64 -18.08 -14.50
CA GLY A 316 11.33 -18.28 -13.24
C GLY A 316 10.43 -18.24 -12.03
N VAL A 317 11.02 -18.50 -10.88
CA VAL A 317 10.40 -18.40 -9.55
C VAL A 317 11.14 -17.34 -8.73
N LEU A 318 10.46 -16.73 -7.77
CA LEU A 318 11.08 -15.79 -6.85
C LEU A 318 11.51 -16.52 -5.58
N SER A 319 12.80 -16.57 -5.26
CA SER A 319 13.30 -17.22 -4.03
C SER A 319 14.55 -16.58 -3.45
N PRO A 320 14.45 -15.45 -2.73
CA PRO A 320 13.54 -14.32 -2.95
C PRO A 320 13.96 -13.45 -4.15
N ASN A 321 15.15 -13.71 -4.71
CA ASN A 321 15.57 -13.16 -5.99
C ASN A 321 15.01 -14.01 -7.14
N GLN A 322 14.97 -13.44 -8.35
CA GLN A 322 14.54 -14.14 -9.55
C GLN A 322 15.50 -15.29 -9.90
N MET A 323 14.96 -16.50 -9.97
CA MET A 323 15.68 -17.70 -10.36
C MET A 323 14.98 -18.35 -11.56
N GLN A 324 15.72 -18.57 -12.64
CA GLN A 324 15.19 -19.17 -13.86
C GLN A 324 14.85 -20.66 -13.66
N VAL A 325 13.71 -21.07 -14.21
CA VAL A 325 13.28 -22.46 -14.30
C VAL A 325 12.88 -22.80 -15.73
N GLU A 326 12.90 -24.09 -16.09
CA GLU A 326 12.53 -24.53 -17.43
C GLU A 326 11.01 -24.63 -17.61
N GLU A 327 10.29 -25.01 -16.56
CA GLU A 327 8.85 -25.27 -16.59
C GLU A 327 8.20 -24.84 -15.26
N LEU A 328 6.96 -24.36 -15.33
CA LEU A 328 6.08 -24.16 -14.18
C LEU A 328 4.80 -24.98 -14.33
N TYR A 329 4.34 -25.52 -13.21
CA TYR A 329 3.17 -26.40 -13.12
C TYR A 329 1.98 -25.71 -12.42
N ALA A 330 0.79 -26.30 -12.57
CA ALA A 330 -0.42 -25.89 -11.86
C ALA A 330 -0.16 -25.74 -10.34
N GLY A 331 -0.61 -24.62 -9.79
CA GLY A 331 -0.41 -24.24 -8.39
C GLY A 331 0.87 -23.45 -8.12
N GLU A 332 1.81 -23.35 -9.06
CA GLU A 332 3.04 -22.60 -8.87
C GLU A 332 2.89 -21.11 -9.17
N VAL A 333 3.57 -20.30 -8.36
CA VAL A 333 3.75 -18.86 -8.56
C VAL A 333 5.13 -18.61 -9.18
N GLY A 334 5.18 -17.74 -10.17
CA GLY A 334 6.41 -17.41 -10.88
C GLY A 334 6.35 -16.09 -11.65
N TYR A 335 7.40 -15.84 -12.42
CA TYR A 335 7.51 -14.69 -13.31
C TYR A 335 7.78 -15.13 -14.75
N ILE A 336 7.35 -14.31 -15.70
CA ILE A 336 7.65 -14.46 -17.12
C ILE A 336 8.19 -13.15 -17.69
N SER A 337 9.23 -13.28 -18.51
CA SER A 337 9.68 -12.22 -19.40
C SER A 337 9.49 -12.70 -20.84
N ALA A 338 8.81 -11.89 -21.63
CA ALA A 338 8.41 -12.21 -23.00
C ALA A 338 8.63 -11.03 -23.96
N SER A 339 9.65 -10.20 -23.67
CA SER A 339 9.99 -8.99 -24.44
C SER A 339 8.81 -8.03 -24.67
N ILE A 340 7.90 -7.96 -23.69
CA ILE A 340 6.69 -7.15 -23.75
C ILE A 340 7.10 -5.68 -23.59
N ARG A 341 6.72 -4.83 -24.54
CA ARG A 341 7.11 -3.41 -24.55
C ARG A 341 6.16 -2.52 -23.77
N SER A 342 4.88 -2.89 -23.69
CA SER A 342 3.84 -2.08 -23.07
C SER A 342 3.17 -2.85 -21.94
N VAL A 343 3.07 -2.22 -20.77
CA VAL A 343 2.36 -2.78 -19.61
C VAL A 343 0.86 -2.92 -19.90
N ALA A 344 0.32 -2.10 -20.80
CA ALA A 344 -1.07 -2.19 -21.24
C ALA A 344 -1.41 -3.52 -21.94
N ASP A 345 -0.39 -4.26 -22.42
CA ASP A 345 -0.55 -5.55 -23.08
C ASP A 345 -0.57 -6.72 -22.07
N ALA A 346 0.00 -6.51 -20.89
CA ALA A 346 0.08 -7.47 -19.80
C ALA A 346 -0.65 -6.91 -18.57
N ARG A 347 -1.96 -6.70 -18.73
CA ARG A 347 -2.79 -6.13 -17.66
C ARG A 347 -2.89 -7.09 -16.50
N VAL A 348 -2.86 -6.54 -15.29
CA VAL A 348 -3.13 -7.30 -14.09
C VAL A 348 -4.58 -7.79 -14.10
N GLY A 349 -4.79 -9.08 -13.85
CA GLY A 349 -6.07 -9.76 -13.97
C GLY A 349 -6.31 -10.43 -15.32
N ASP A 350 -5.40 -10.26 -16.28
CA ASP A 350 -5.48 -10.99 -17.54
C ASP A 350 -5.06 -12.47 -17.35
N THR A 351 -5.58 -13.33 -18.23
CA THR A 351 -5.31 -14.75 -18.28
C THR A 351 -4.34 -15.07 -19.40
N ILE A 352 -3.21 -15.68 -19.06
CA ILE A 352 -2.23 -16.22 -20.00
C ILE A 352 -2.67 -17.66 -20.37
N THR A 353 -2.72 -17.94 -21.66
CA THR A 353 -2.98 -19.28 -22.21
C THR A 353 -2.00 -19.63 -23.33
N HIS A 354 -2.01 -20.88 -23.79
CA HIS A 354 -1.20 -21.30 -24.94
C HIS A 354 -1.83 -20.81 -26.24
N TYR A 355 -1.03 -20.32 -27.18
CA TYR A 355 -1.54 -19.87 -28.49
C TYR A 355 -2.17 -21.02 -29.28
N SER A 356 -1.53 -22.19 -29.28
CA SER A 356 -1.98 -23.37 -30.04
C SER A 356 -3.13 -24.11 -29.38
N ARG A 357 -3.22 -24.07 -28.04
CA ARG A 357 -4.25 -24.73 -27.24
C ARG A 357 -4.85 -23.71 -26.25
N LYS A 358 -5.63 -22.78 -26.80
CA LYS A 358 -6.28 -21.72 -26.01
C LYS A 358 -7.28 -22.33 -25.04
N ALA A 359 -7.35 -21.77 -23.83
CA ALA A 359 -8.45 -22.02 -22.91
C ALA A 359 -9.75 -21.44 -23.47
N GLU A 360 -10.88 -22.10 -23.19
CA GLU A 360 -12.21 -21.68 -23.67
C GLU A 360 -12.73 -20.44 -22.92
N GLN A 361 -12.38 -20.31 -21.64
CA GLN A 361 -12.83 -19.23 -20.76
C GLN A 361 -11.65 -18.61 -20.04
N SER A 362 -11.62 -17.28 -19.97
CA SER A 362 -10.69 -16.54 -19.12
C SER A 362 -11.06 -16.74 -17.65
N LEU A 363 -10.08 -16.56 -16.78
CA LEU A 363 -10.32 -16.50 -15.34
C LEU A 363 -11.09 -15.20 -15.01
N PRO A 364 -11.84 -15.17 -13.90
CA PRO A 364 -12.37 -13.91 -13.38
C PRO A 364 -11.18 -12.97 -13.12
N GLY A 365 -11.10 -11.90 -13.92
CA GLY A 365 -10.07 -10.89 -13.77
C GLY A 365 -10.31 -10.03 -12.54
N TYR A 366 -9.43 -9.04 -12.33
CA TYR A 366 -9.59 -8.08 -11.25
C TYR A 366 -10.37 -6.84 -11.71
N GLU A 367 -11.05 -6.18 -10.78
CA GLU A 367 -11.63 -4.87 -11.03
C GLU A 367 -10.52 -3.84 -11.30
N GLU A 368 -10.77 -2.85 -12.15
CA GLU A 368 -9.77 -1.81 -12.40
C GLU A 368 -9.71 -0.83 -11.22
N ALA A 369 -8.49 -0.50 -10.80
CA ALA A 369 -8.25 0.55 -9.82
C ALA A 369 -8.71 1.92 -10.35
N THR A 370 -9.81 2.44 -9.82
CA THR A 370 -10.30 3.80 -10.16
C THR A 370 -9.73 4.83 -9.20
N PRO A 371 -9.06 5.89 -9.68
CA PRO A 371 -8.57 6.97 -8.82
C PRO A 371 -9.73 7.73 -8.16
N MET A 372 -9.61 7.98 -6.87
CA MET A 372 -10.61 8.69 -6.06
C MET A 372 -10.16 10.09 -5.67
N VAL A 373 -8.85 10.32 -5.58
CA VAL A 373 -8.24 11.59 -5.16
C VAL A 373 -7.40 12.15 -6.30
N PHE A 374 -7.53 13.44 -6.58
CA PHE A 374 -6.79 14.13 -7.63
C PHE A 374 -6.03 15.34 -7.10
N CYS A 375 -4.80 15.52 -7.54
CA CYS A 375 -4.03 16.74 -7.29
C CYS A 375 -3.26 17.15 -8.54
N GLY A 376 -2.95 18.44 -8.66
CA GLY A 376 -2.05 18.95 -9.69
C GLY A 376 -0.60 18.86 -9.19
N LEU A 377 0.28 18.28 -9.99
CA LEU A 377 1.72 18.23 -9.79
C LEU A 377 2.40 19.17 -10.79
N PHE A 378 3.10 20.18 -10.27
CA PHE A 378 3.81 21.18 -11.08
C PHE A 378 5.28 21.20 -10.70
N PRO A 379 6.22 21.21 -11.67
CA PRO A 379 7.61 21.39 -11.34
C PRO A 379 7.87 22.83 -10.88
N VAL A 380 8.80 23.01 -9.93
CA VAL A 380 9.25 24.35 -9.49
C VAL A 380 9.95 25.07 -10.64
N ASP A 381 10.76 24.33 -11.40
CA ASP A 381 11.47 24.82 -12.58
C ASP A 381 10.77 24.32 -13.85
N ALA A 382 10.37 25.25 -14.73
CA ALA A 382 9.62 24.92 -15.95
C ALA A 382 10.38 23.98 -16.91
N ASP A 383 11.72 23.98 -16.85
CA ASP A 383 12.57 23.11 -17.66
C ASP A 383 12.40 21.62 -17.30
N GLN A 384 12.02 21.31 -16.05
CA GLN A 384 11.77 19.95 -15.57
C GLN A 384 10.42 19.38 -16.01
N PHE A 385 9.60 20.13 -16.76
CA PHE A 385 8.29 19.62 -17.23
C PHE A 385 8.43 18.34 -18.07
N SER A 386 9.45 18.29 -18.92
CA SER A 386 9.74 17.09 -19.74
C SER A 386 10.18 15.90 -18.88
N GLU A 387 11.05 16.15 -17.89
CA GLU A 387 11.51 15.13 -16.95
C GLU A 387 10.37 14.60 -16.07
N LEU A 388 9.47 15.48 -15.62
CA LEU A 388 8.27 15.10 -14.87
C LEU A 388 7.35 14.21 -15.70
N ARG A 389 7.15 14.54 -16.98
CA ARG A 389 6.35 13.70 -17.88
C ARG A 389 6.97 12.31 -18.02
N ASP A 390 8.27 12.24 -18.30
CA ASP A 390 8.98 10.98 -18.48
C ASP A 390 8.97 10.14 -17.19
N ALA A 391 9.06 10.79 -16.03
CA ALA A 391 8.98 10.15 -14.71
C ALA A 391 7.57 9.60 -14.43
N LEU A 392 6.52 10.37 -14.71
CA LEU A 392 5.13 9.92 -14.57
C LEU A 392 4.80 8.76 -15.53
N GLU A 393 5.25 8.83 -16.78
CA GLU A 393 5.10 7.74 -17.75
C GLU A 393 5.79 6.46 -17.24
N LYS A 394 7.01 6.57 -16.69
CA LYS A 394 7.73 5.42 -16.09
C LYS A 394 7.07 4.89 -14.82
N LEU A 395 6.53 5.76 -13.97
CA LEU A 395 5.83 5.34 -12.75
C LEU A 395 4.51 4.64 -13.07
N GLN A 396 3.74 5.14 -14.04
CA GLN A 396 2.50 4.51 -14.50
C GLN A 396 2.72 3.09 -15.06
N LEU A 397 3.91 2.78 -15.58
CA LEU A 397 4.24 1.41 -15.99
C LEU A 397 4.31 0.43 -14.81
N ASN A 398 4.60 0.92 -13.60
CA ASN A 398 4.67 0.08 -12.40
C ASN A 398 3.42 0.20 -11.52
N ASP A 399 2.66 1.28 -11.68
CA ASP A 399 1.46 1.58 -10.91
C ASP A 399 0.27 1.81 -11.83
N ALA A 400 -0.56 0.77 -11.97
CA ALA A 400 -1.75 0.80 -12.82
C ALA A 400 -2.84 1.74 -12.28
N ALA A 401 -2.77 2.15 -11.02
CA ALA A 401 -3.76 3.03 -10.40
C ALA A 401 -3.45 4.52 -10.65
N LEU A 402 -2.19 4.87 -10.94
CA LEU A 402 -1.79 6.23 -11.28
C LEU A 402 -2.32 6.63 -12.67
N LYS A 403 -3.23 7.61 -12.70
CA LYS A 403 -3.67 8.26 -13.95
C LYS A 403 -3.21 9.70 -13.96
N PHE A 404 -2.79 10.21 -15.11
CA PHE A 404 -2.40 11.62 -15.22
C PHE A 404 -2.78 12.22 -16.57
N GLU A 405 -3.09 13.52 -16.54
CA GLU A 405 -3.43 14.32 -17.71
C GLU A 405 -2.66 15.64 -17.69
N PRO A 406 -2.22 16.18 -18.84
CA PRO A 406 -1.52 17.46 -18.87
C PRO A 406 -2.45 18.59 -18.40
N GLU A 407 -1.95 19.43 -17.51
CA GLU A 407 -2.68 20.57 -16.96
C GLU A 407 -1.84 21.85 -17.07
N SER A 408 -2.48 22.95 -17.47
CA SER A 408 -1.85 24.27 -17.50
C SER A 408 -2.47 25.16 -16.44
N SER A 409 -1.62 25.75 -15.60
CA SER A 409 -1.99 26.69 -14.56
C SER A 409 -1.44 28.08 -14.87
N SER A 410 -2.27 29.11 -14.73
CA SER A 410 -1.86 30.51 -14.89
C SER A 410 -0.78 30.94 -13.88
N ALA A 411 -0.71 30.32 -12.70
CA ALA A 411 0.25 30.69 -11.65
C ALA A 411 1.47 29.76 -11.55
N MET A 412 1.32 28.48 -11.88
CA MET A 412 2.36 27.45 -11.71
C MET A 412 2.94 26.97 -13.05
N GLY A 413 2.38 27.43 -14.18
CA GLY A 413 2.83 27.00 -15.51
C GLY A 413 2.28 25.63 -15.89
N PHE A 414 3.09 24.87 -16.63
CA PHE A 414 2.70 23.55 -17.13
C PHE A 414 2.98 22.48 -16.07
N GLY A 415 2.03 21.59 -15.86
CA GLY A 415 2.14 20.44 -14.97
C GLY A 415 1.19 19.32 -15.38
N PHE A 416 0.87 18.46 -14.44
CA PHE A 416 0.01 17.30 -14.67
C PHE A 416 -1.03 17.18 -13.56
N ARG A 417 -2.27 16.96 -13.97
CA ARG A 417 -3.33 16.53 -13.08
C ARG A 417 -3.20 15.04 -12.85
N CYS A 418 -2.87 14.63 -11.64
CA CYS A 418 -2.66 13.23 -11.28
C CYS A 418 -3.80 12.71 -10.39
N GLY A 419 -4.25 11.49 -10.65
CA GLY A 419 -5.24 10.75 -9.88
C GLY A 419 -4.61 9.59 -9.12
N PHE A 420 -5.02 9.43 -7.87
CA PHE A 420 -4.51 8.47 -6.88
C PHE A 420 -5.68 7.71 -6.23
N LEU A 421 -5.35 6.57 -5.62
CA LEU A 421 -6.31 5.76 -4.85
C LEU A 421 -6.74 6.46 -3.55
N GLY A 422 -5.82 7.18 -2.92
CA GLY A 422 -6.03 7.89 -1.68
C GLY A 422 -4.85 8.80 -1.35
N LEU A 423 -4.85 9.33 -0.13
CA LEU A 423 -3.85 10.30 0.33
C LEU A 423 -2.46 9.68 0.48
N LEU A 424 -2.37 8.48 1.04
CA LEU A 424 -1.08 7.83 1.24
C LEU A 424 -0.44 7.49 -0.11
N HIS A 425 -1.25 7.00 -1.06
CA HIS A 425 -0.79 6.74 -2.42
C HIS A 425 -0.25 8.04 -3.08
N MET A 426 -0.93 9.18 -2.91
CA MET A 426 -0.45 10.47 -3.39
C MET A 426 0.91 10.85 -2.79
N GLU A 427 1.07 10.74 -1.48
CA GLU A 427 2.34 11.07 -0.80
C GLU A 427 3.48 10.18 -1.26
N ILE A 428 3.24 8.87 -1.42
CA ILE A 428 4.24 7.92 -1.90
C ILE A 428 4.68 8.30 -3.31
N VAL A 429 3.74 8.55 -4.23
CA VAL A 429 4.09 8.93 -5.61
C VAL A 429 4.84 10.25 -5.64
N GLN A 430 4.45 11.23 -4.83
CA GLN A 430 5.18 12.50 -4.73
C GLN A 430 6.62 12.27 -4.25
N GLU A 431 6.82 11.55 -3.13
CA GLU A 431 8.16 11.30 -2.59
C GLU A 431 9.02 10.50 -3.57
N ARG A 432 8.44 9.57 -4.33
CA ARG A 432 9.15 8.84 -5.38
C ARG A 432 9.61 9.75 -6.50
N LEU A 433 8.75 10.65 -6.98
CA LEU A 433 9.13 11.64 -8.00
C LEU A 433 10.26 12.56 -7.51
N GLU A 434 10.20 13.01 -6.26
CA GLU A 434 11.21 13.89 -5.67
C GLU A 434 12.55 13.17 -5.45
N ARG A 435 12.53 11.93 -4.94
CA ARG A 435 13.75 11.18 -4.58
C ARG A 435 14.35 10.38 -5.74
N GLU A 436 13.54 9.62 -6.47
CA GLU A 436 14.03 8.72 -7.53
C GLU A 436 14.40 9.51 -8.80
N TYR A 437 13.66 10.58 -9.10
CA TYR A 437 13.84 11.38 -10.32
C TYR A 437 14.43 12.76 -10.05
N ASN A 438 14.72 13.10 -8.79
CA ASN A 438 15.33 14.38 -8.38
C ASN A 438 14.54 15.62 -8.89
N LEU A 439 13.20 15.51 -8.87
CA LEU A 439 12.30 16.58 -9.29
C LEU A 439 11.93 17.44 -8.08
N SER A 440 11.87 18.76 -8.27
CA SER A 440 11.30 19.65 -7.26
C SER A 440 9.86 19.96 -7.64
N LEU A 441 8.90 19.50 -6.84
CA LEU A 441 7.48 19.57 -7.17
C LEU A 441 6.69 20.50 -6.24
N ILE A 442 5.65 21.10 -6.80
CA ILE A 442 4.60 21.84 -6.12
C ILE A 442 3.30 21.07 -6.34
N THR A 443 2.68 20.62 -5.26
CA THR A 443 1.42 19.89 -5.29
C THR A 443 0.26 20.83 -4.96
N THR A 444 -0.87 20.73 -5.66
CA THR A 444 -2.08 21.48 -5.25
C THR A 444 -2.79 20.76 -4.11
N ALA A 445 -3.72 21.45 -3.45
CA ALA A 445 -4.64 20.78 -2.54
C ALA A 445 -5.33 19.60 -3.27
N PRO A 446 -5.43 18.43 -2.62
CA PRO A 446 -6.13 17.29 -3.17
C PRO A 446 -7.63 17.60 -3.28
N SER A 447 -8.27 16.97 -4.25
CA SER A 447 -9.67 17.21 -4.58
C SER A 447 -10.30 15.94 -5.16
N VAL A 448 -11.62 15.90 -5.19
CA VAL A 448 -12.40 14.74 -5.65
C VAL A 448 -13.07 15.05 -6.98
N VAL A 449 -13.57 14.01 -7.65
CA VAL A 449 -14.38 14.17 -8.86
C VAL A 449 -15.81 14.50 -8.46
N TYR A 450 -16.33 15.62 -8.95
CA TYR A 450 -17.73 16.00 -8.81
C TYR A 450 -18.51 15.66 -10.07
N ARG A 451 -19.78 15.29 -9.96
CA ARG A 451 -20.67 15.13 -11.12
C ARG A 451 -21.59 16.32 -11.22
N VAL A 452 -21.48 17.06 -12.32
CA VAL A 452 -22.34 18.22 -12.58
C VAL A 452 -23.42 17.80 -13.57
N ASN A 453 -24.65 17.74 -13.08
CA ASN A 453 -25.82 17.52 -13.92
C ASN A 453 -26.16 18.85 -14.59
N CYS A 454 -26.04 18.92 -15.92
CA CYS A 454 -26.35 20.12 -16.68
C CYS A 454 -27.86 20.26 -16.94
N VAL A 455 -28.30 21.46 -17.30
CA VAL A 455 -29.69 21.71 -17.72
C VAL A 455 -30.03 20.95 -19.00
N ASP A 456 -29.03 20.66 -19.83
CA ASP A 456 -29.14 19.91 -21.08
C ASP A 456 -29.16 18.38 -20.87
N ASP A 457 -29.32 17.91 -19.62
CA ASP A 457 -29.24 16.50 -19.18
C ASP A 457 -27.89 15.79 -19.40
N ASP A 458 -26.87 16.50 -19.88
CA ASP A 458 -25.48 16.01 -19.90
C ASP A 458 -24.87 15.99 -18.49
N ILE A 459 -24.16 14.90 -18.16
CA ILE A 459 -23.40 14.77 -16.91
C ILE A 459 -21.93 15.05 -17.20
N VAL A 460 -21.38 16.09 -16.56
CA VAL A 460 -19.97 16.48 -16.69
C VAL A 460 -19.22 16.10 -15.42
N GLU A 461 -18.24 15.21 -15.55
CA GLU A 461 -17.33 14.86 -14.46
C GLU A 461 -16.25 15.96 -14.33
N CYS A 462 -16.24 16.64 -13.19
CA CYS A 462 -15.37 17.76 -12.90
C CYS A 462 -14.41 17.39 -11.78
N SER A 463 -13.15 17.10 -12.13
CA SER A 463 -12.07 16.96 -11.15
C SER A 463 -11.43 18.32 -10.81
N ASN A 464 -11.41 19.26 -11.76
CA ASN A 464 -10.83 20.59 -11.60
C ASN A 464 -11.93 21.66 -11.43
N PRO A 465 -11.87 22.52 -10.40
CA PRO A 465 -12.80 23.65 -10.23
C PRO A 465 -12.91 24.57 -11.45
N SER A 466 -11.85 24.67 -12.27
CA SER A 466 -11.84 25.47 -13.51
C SER A 466 -12.72 24.89 -14.61
N LEU A 467 -12.90 23.58 -14.66
CA LEU A 467 -13.75 22.88 -15.63
C LEU A 467 -15.23 22.90 -15.26
N LEU A 468 -15.57 23.42 -14.08
CA LEU A 468 -16.94 23.52 -13.60
C LEU A 468 -17.77 24.38 -14.59
N PRO A 469 -18.85 23.85 -15.21
CA PRO A 469 -19.70 24.59 -16.16
C PRO A 469 -20.18 25.91 -15.60
N GLU A 470 -20.57 26.90 -16.40
CA GLU A 470 -21.08 28.17 -15.86
C GLU A 470 -22.36 27.97 -15.01
N PRO A 471 -22.59 28.78 -13.95
CA PRO A 471 -23.75 28.65 -13.06
C PRO A 471 -25.10 28.44 -13.77
N GLY A 472 -25.35 29.18 -14.85
CA GLY A 472 -26.61 29.09 -15.59
C GLY A 472 -26.84 27.77 -16.34
N LYS A 473 -25.81 26.94 -16.52
CA LYS A 473 -25.89 25.62 -17.14
C LYS A 473 -25.99 24.48 -16.12
N ARG A 474 -25.85 24.77 -14.83
CA ARG A 474 -25.85 23.77 -13.75
C ARG A 474 -27.26 23.54 -13.24
N ARG A 475 -27.70 22.29 -13.22
CA ARG A 475 -28.93 21.87 -12.55
C ARG A 475 -28.64 21.47 -11.11
N SER A 476 -27.69 20.56 -10.94
CA SER A 476 -27.23 20.09 -9.62
C SER A 476 -25.78 19.64 -9.67
N ILE A 477 -25.15 19.57 -8.49
CA ILE A 477 -23.79 19.06 -8.32
C ILE A 477 -23.87 17.92 -7.32
N GLU A 478 -23.32 16.77 -7.70
CA GLU A 478 -23.18 15.62 -6.85
C GLU A 478 -21.72 15.48 -6.42
N GLU A 479 -21.50 15.16 -5.15
CA GLU A 479 -20.18 14.80 -4.62
C GLU A 479 -20.12 13.32 -4.22
N PRO A 480 -18.92 12.71 -4.27
CA PRO A 480 -18.71 11.33 -3.86
C PRO A 480 -18.84 11.19 -2.34
N PHE A 481 -19.62 10.20 -1.90
CA PHE A 481 -19.81 9.82 -0.51
C PHE A 481 -19.11 8.51 -0.20
N VAL A 482 -18.52 8.45 0.99
CA VAL A 482 -17.92 7.26 1.56
C VAL A 482 -18.62 6.88 2.85
N LYS A 483 -18.78 5.58 3.06
CA LYS A 483 -19.12 5.00 4.36
C LYS A 483 -17.81 4.79 5.10
N ILE A 484 -17.63 5.46 6.23
CA ILE A 484 -16.47 5.30 7.10
C ILE A 484 -16.88 4.49 8.31
N GLU A 485 -16.14 3.43 8.58
CA GLU A 485 -16.21 2.64 9.80
C GLU A 485 -15.00 2.98 10.68
N MET A 486 -15.26 3.50 11.87
CA MET A 486 -14.24 3.86 12.86
C MET A 486 -14.33 2.92 14.04
N LEU A 487 -13.25 2.20 14.33
CA LEU A 487 -13.13 1.40 15.53
C LEU A 487 -12.43 2.21 16.61
N THR A 488 -13.03 2.30 17.79
CA THR A 488 -12.49 3.12 18.88
C THR A 488 -12.82 2.55 20.26
N PRO A 489 -11.98 2.79 21.28
CA PRO A 489 -12.39 2.63 22.66
C PRO A 489 -13.58 3.53 23.03
N LYS A 490 -14.37 3.11 24.03
CA LYS A 490 -15.56 3.82 24.52
C LYS A 490 -15.28 5.26 24.93
N ASP A 491 -14.10 5.53 25.47
CA ASP A 491 -13.71 6.84 25.99
C ASP A 491 -13.63 7.94 24.91
N TYR A 492 -13.38 7.57 23.65
CA TYR A 492 -13.17 8.51 22.54
C TYR A 492 -14.36 8.61 21.58
N ILE A 493 -15.46 7.89 21.84
CA ILE A 493 -16.65 7.90 20.97
C ILE A 493 -17.16 9.32 20.76
N GLY A 494 -17.33 10.09 21.83
CA GLY A 494 -17.88 11.45 21.75
C GLY A 494 -17.03 12.38 20.88
N THR A 495 -15.71 12.34 21.00
CA THR A 495 -14.80 13.22 20.24
C THR A 495 -14.73 12.85 18.76
N LEU A 496 -14.87 11.57 18.43
CA LEU A 496 -14.91 11.08 17.05
C LEU A 496 -16.27 11.33 16.38
N MET A 497 -17.37 11.20 17.13
CA MET A 497 -18.70 11.58 16.62
C MET A 497 -18.76 13.07 16.30
N GLU A 498 -18.19 13.91 17.17
CA GLU A 498 -18.05 15.35 16.92
C GLU A 498 -17.23 15.63 15.66
N LEU A 499 -16.08 14.95 15.49
CA LEU A 499 -15.25 15.07 14.28
C LEU A 499 -16.03 14.70 13.01
N ALA A 500 -16.76 13.59 13.03
CA ALA A 500 -17.53 13.13 11.87
C ALA A 500 -18.67 14.12 11.53
N GLN A 501 -19.37 14.64 12.54
CA GLN A 501 -20.44 15.62 12.37
C GLN A 501 -19.94 16.97 11.88
N GLU A 502 -18.81 17.47 12.39
CA GLU A 502 -18.13 18.67 11.87
C GLU A 502 -17.81 18.54 10.37
N ARG A 503 -17.62 17.31 9.90
CA ARG A 503 -17.29 16.95 8.51
C ARG A 503 -18.51 16.57 7.67
N ARG A 504 -19.70 16.98 8.10
CA ARG A 504 -20.99 16.70 7.42
C ARG A 504 -21.32 15.21 7.36
N GLY A 505 -20.81 14.43 8.30
CA GLY A 505 -21.11 13.01 8.42
C GLY A 505 -22.51 12.76 8.94
N GLU A 506 -23.23 11.88 8.24
CA GLU A 506 -24.50 11.33 8.66
C GLU A 506 -24.25 10.05 9.47
N PHE A 507 -24.71 10.03 10.72
CA PHE A 507 -24.60 8.85 11.57
C PHE A 507 -25.48 7.73 11.02
N LYS A 508 -24.92 6.52 10.87
CA LYS A 508 -25.67 5.35 10.42
C LYS A 508 -25.92 4.37 11.55
N GLU A 509 -24.84 3.89 12.15
CA GLU A 509 -24.92 2.83 13.13
C GLU A 509 -23.75 2.91 14.12
N MET A 510 -23.99 2.43 15.34
CA MET A 510 -22.95 2.20 16.32
C MET A 510 -23.16 0.83 16.94
N LYS A 511 -22.11 0.00 16.93
CA LYS A 511 -22.10 -1.33 17.53
C LYS A 511 -21.03 -1.38 18.60
N TYR A 512 -21.41 -1.82 19.80
CA TYR A 512 -20.43 -2.21 20.79
C TYR A 512 -19.90 -3.59 20.41
N ILE A 513 -18.62 -3.63 20.09
CA ILE A 513 -17.93 -4.86 19.72
C ILE A 513 -17.53 -5.62 20.98
N THR A 514 -16.99 -4.91 21.96
CA THR A 514 -16.72 -5.44 23.30
C THR A 514 -17.22 -4.46 24.37
N GLU A 515 -17.04 -4.82 25.64
CA GLU A 515 -17.30 -3.88 26.75
C GLU A 515 -16.41 -2.63 26.72
N ILE A 516 -15.33 -2.61 25.93
CA ILE A 516 -14.38 -1.49 25.89
C ILE A 516 -14.27 -0.83 24.51
N ARG A 517 -14.67 -1.51 23.43
CA ARG A 517 -14.57 -1.02 22.04
C ARG A 517 -15.92 -0.91 21.35
N ALA A 518 -16.05 0.11 20.51
CA ALA A 518 -17.21 0.33 19.67
C ALA A 518 -16.77 0.58 18.22
N SER A 519 -17.52 0.02 17.27
CA SER A 519 -17.49 0.44 15.87
C SER A 519 -18.57 1.51 15.67
N ILE A 520 -18.18 2.61 15.03
CA ILE A 520 -19.05 3.72 14.70
C ILE A 520 -19.02 3.91 13.19
N THR A 521 -20.18 3.84 12.56
CA THR A 521 -20.35 3.98 11.12
C THR A 521 -20.99 5.32 10.77
N TYR A 522 -20.33 6.06 9.89
CA TYR A 522 -20.82 7.31 9.31
C TYR A 522 -20.79 7.27 7.79
N GLU A 523 -21.67 8.02 7.14
CA GLU A 523 -21.50 8.38 5.74
C GLU A 523 -21.13 9.85 5.63
N LEU A 524 -19.99 10.17 5.00
CA LEU A 524 -19.56 11.54 4.78
C LEU A 524 -19.03 11.76 3.36
N PRO A 525 -19.03 13.02 2.89
CA PRO A 525 -18.39 13.39 1.63
C PRO A 525 -16.89 13.08 1.63
N LEU A 526 -16.41 12.44 0.55
CA LEU A 526 -14.99 12.12 0.38
C LEU A 526 -14.11 13.38 0.44
N ALA A 527 -14.59 14.51 -0.08
CA ALA A 527 -13.87 15.79 -0.04
C ALA A 527 -13.54 16.27 1.39
N GLU A 528 -14.36 15.92 2.38
CA GLU A 528 -14.13 16.28 3.78
C GLU A 528 -13.18 15.30 4.48
N MET A 529 -13.08 14.07 3.96
CA MET A 529 -12.16 13.05 4.45
C MET A 529 -10.73 13.25 3.93
N VAL A 530 -10.57 13.63 2.67
CA VAL A 530 -9.28 13.87 1.99
C VAL A 530 -8.47 15.04 2.57
N GLY A 531 -9.07 15.86 3.44
CA GLY A 531 -8.34 16.86 4.21
C GLY A 531 -7.55 16.26 5.38
N ASP A 532 -7.67 16.88 6.55
CA ASP A 532 -6.98 16.49 7.79
C ASP A 532 -7.75 15.43 8.61
N PHE A 533 -8.70 14.70 8.02
CA PHE A 533 -9.59 13.81 8.78
C PHE A 533 -8.82 12.72 9.54
N PHE A 534 -7.90 12.05 8.86
CA PHE A 534 -7.08 10.98 9.44
C PHE A 534 -6.19 11.48 10.58
N ASP A 535 -5.55 12.64 10.39
CA ASP A 535 -4.69 13.25 11.41
C ASP A 535 -5.49 13.67 12.65
N GLN A 536 -6.67 14.26 12.43
CA GLN A 536 -7.59 14.62 13.51
C GLN A 536 -8.11 13.38 14.25
N LEU A 537 -8.43 12.31 13.52
CA LEU A 537 -8.89 11.06 14.11
C LEU A 537 -7.82 10.45 15.01
N LYS A 538 -6.57 10.36 14.54
CA LYS A 538 -5.44 9.88 15.35
C LYS A 538 -5.15 10.79 16.54
N SER A 539 -5.15 12.11 16.35
CA SER A 539 -4.89 13.08 17.42
C SER A 539 -5.95 13.02 18.53
N ARG A 540 -7.24 13.01 18.16
CA ARG A 540 -8.36 12.97 19.11
C ARG A 540 -8.51 11.63 19.85
N SER A 541 -8.06 10.54 19.21
CA SER A 541 -8.06 9.20 19.81
C SER A 541 -6.73 8.81 20.46
N LYS A 542 -5.72 9.69 20.46
CA LYS A 542 -4.32 9.36 20.85
C LYS A 542 -3.74 8.16 20.08
N GLY A 543 -4.20 7.93 18.86
CA GLY A 543 -3.80 6.81 18.01
C GLY A 543 -4.52 5.49 18.28
N TYR A 544 -5.50 5.45 19.20
CA TYR A 544 -6.25 4.23 19.49
C TYR A 544 -7.41 3.96 18.52
N ALA A 545 -7.83 4.95 17.73
CA ALA A 545 -8.86 4.72 16.73
C ALA A 545 -8.24 4.33 15.39
N SER A 546 -8.80 3.28 14.79
CA SER A 546 -8.57 2.91 13.40
C SER A 546 -9.78 3.27 12.56
N MET A 547 -9.58 3.49 11.26
CA MET A 547 -10.65 3.80 10.33
C MET A 547 -10.50 3.00 9.05
N GLU A 548 -11.64 2.69 8.45
CA GLU A 548 -11.74 2.14 7.12
C GLU A 548 -12.89 2.83 6.39
N TYR A 549 -12.80 2.91 5.06
CA TYR A 549 -13.86 3.52 4.27
C TYR A 549 -14.16 2.74 2.99
N THR A 550 -15.41 2.78 2.58
CA THR A 550 -15.90 2.19 1.33
C THR A 550 -16.67 3.23 0.56
N PHE A 551 -16.47 3.28 -0.76
CA PHE A 551 -17.23 4.18 -1.63
C PHE A 551 -18.69 3.72 -1.73
N VAL A 552 -19.63 4.65 -1.51
CA VAL A 552 -21.08 4.35 -1.53
C VAL A 552 -21.73 4.82 -2.83
N GLY A 553 -21.25 5.94 -3.39
CA GLY A 553 -21.82 6.53 -4.59
C GLY A 553 -21.78 8.06 -4.57
N TYR A 554 -22.46 8.67 -5.52
CA TYR A 554 -22.60 10.12 -5.63
C TYR A 554 -23.92 10.56 -4.99
N LYS A 555 -23.90 11.68 -4.27
CA LYS A 555 -25.10 12.32 -3.73
C LYS A 555 -25.11 13.80 -4.06
N GLU A 556 -26.30 14.31 -4.38
CA GLU A 556 -26.51 15.73 -4.61
C GLU A 556 -26.22 16.55 -3.35
N SER A 557 -25.53 17.68 -3.50
CA SER A 557 -25.13 18.53 -2.37
C SER A 557 -25.04 20.01 -2.75
N ASP A 558 -25.26 20.89 -1.77
CA ASP A 558 -25.26 22.35 -1.94
C ASP A 558 -23.83 22.90 -2.02
N LEU A 559 -23.19 22.68 -3.16
CA LEU A 559 -21.81 23.06 -3.43
C LEU A 559 -21.73 24.39 -4.16
N ILE A 560 -20.76 25.21 -3.76
CA ILE A 560 -20.44 26.48 -4.41
C ILE A 560 -18.96 26.54 -4.77
N ARG A 561 -18.66 27.23 -5.87
CA ARG A 561 -17.27 27.51 -6.25
C ARG A 561 -16.80 28.77 -5.53
N LEU A 562 -15.70 28.63 -4.81
CA LEU A 562 -15.00 29.71 -4.11
C LEU A 562 -13.80 30.12 -4.97
N ASP A 563 -13.84 31.35 -5.49
CA ASP A 563 -12.74 31.95 -6.24
C ASP A 563 -12.01 32.99 -5.39
N ILE A 564 -10.69 33.02 -5.47
CA ILE A 564 -9.85 34.04 -4.82
C ILE A 564 -9.38 35.05 -5.86
N GLN A 565 -9.47 36.33 -5.52
CA GLN A 565 -8.95 37.42 -6.34
C GLN A 565 -7.90 38.21 -5.55
N ILE A 566 -6.76 38.47 -6.18
CA ILE A 566 -5.68 39.29 -5.62
C ILE A 566 -5.52 40.50 -6.53
N ASN A 567 -5.71 41.70 -5.97
CA ASN A 567 -5.69 42.95 -6.73
C ASN A 567 -6.70 43.00 -7.89
N GLY A 568 -7.83 42.30 -7.76
CA GLY A 568 -8.87 42.21 -8.79
C GLY A 568 -8.62 41.13 -9.86
N GLU A 569 -7.45 40.50 -9.87
CA GLU A 569 -7.13 39.39 -10.77
C GLU A 569 -7.51 38.05 -10.11
N PRO A 570 -8.29 37.19 -10.80
CA PRO A 570 -8.62 35.86 -10.28
C PRO A 570 -7.38 34.97 -10.27
N VAL A 571 -7.22 34.22 -9.17
CA VAL A 571 -6.15 33.25 -8.99
C VAL A 571 -6.76 31.85 -9.06
N GLU A 572 -6.91 31.35 -10.28
CA GLU A 572 -7.59 30.08 -10.58
C GLU A 572 -7.05 28.87 -9.78
N PRO A 573 -5.74 28.72 -9.53
CA PRO A 573 -5.24 27.56 -8.78
C PRO A 573 -5.65 27.51 -7.31
N LEU A 574 -6.16 28.62 -6.78
CA LEU A 574 -6.73 28.68 -5.42
C LEU A 574 -8.25 28.54 -5.42
N ALA A 575 -8.87 28.36 -6.59
CA ALA A 575 -10.29 28.09 -6.68
C ALA A 575 -10.59 26.72 -6.07
N THR A 576 -11.66 26.64 -5.29
CA THR A 576 -12.06 25.41 -4.58
C THR A 576 -13.57 25.24 -4.63
N ILE A 577 -14.03 23.98 -4.61
CA ILE A 577 -15.45 23.66 -4.49
C ILE A 577 -15.70 23.33 -3.02
N VAL A 578 -16.63 24.05 -2.40
CA VAL A 578 -16.91 23.94 -0.97
C VAL A 578 -18.42 23.91 -0.73
N HIS A 579 -18.82 23.26 0.37
CA HIS A 579 -20.21 23.32 0.81
C HIS A 579 -20.59 24.75 1.23
N LYS A 580 -21.82 25.15 0.91
CA LYS A 580 -22.34 26.51 1.16
C LYS A 580 -22.13 26.96 2.61
N ASP A 581 -22.39 26.09 3.58
CA ASP A 581 -22.28 26.41 5.01
C ASP A 581 -20.84 26.73 5.46
N LYS A 582 -19.85 26.08 4.85
CA LYS A 582 -18.42 26.26 5.19
C LYS A 582 -17.73 27.31 4.32
N ALA A 583 -18.38 27.79 3.26
CA ALA A 583 -17.72 28.66 2.29
C ALA A 583 -17.16 29.95 2.93
N TYR A 584 -17.90 30.56 3.86
CA TYR A 584 -17.45 31.77 4.53
C TYR A 584 -16.25 31.54 5.46
N SER A 585 -16.26 30.47 6.25
CA SER A 585 -15.17 30.15 7.18
C SER A 585 -13.89 29.78 6.43
N ILE A 586 -14.00 28.95 5.38
CA ILE A 586 -12.88 28.56 4.52
C ILE A 586 -12.32 29.77 3.77
N GLY A 587 -13.18 30.59 3.17
CA GLY A 587 -12.76 31.81 2.46
C GLY A 587 -12.03 32.80 3.38
N ARG A 588 -12.50 32.96 4.61
CA ARG A 588 -11.81 33.77 5.63
C ARG A 588 -10.45 33.18 6.02
N ALA A 589 -10.37 31.88 6.23
CA ALA A 589 -9.12 31.22 6.58
C ALA A 589 -8.08 31.36 5.46
N LEU A 590 -8.48 31.14 4.19
CA LEU A 590 -7.63 31.28 3.02
C LEU A 590 -7.13 32.71 2.85
N THR A 591 -8.02 33.71 2.95
CA THR A 591 -7.63 35.13 2.84
C THR A 591 -6.71 35.59 3.96
N GLN A 592 -6.91 35.09 5.18
CA GLN A 592 -6.03 35.39 6.31
C GLN A 592 -4.64 34.79 6.11
N LYS A 593 -4.55 33.52 5.69
CA LYS A 593 -3.26 32.89 5.33
C LYS A 593 -2.55 33.64 4.20
N LEU A 594 -3.27 34.01 3.14
CA LEU A 594 -2.71 34.82 2.05
C LEU A 594 -2.20 36.18 2.53
N LYS A 595 -2.93 36.83 3.45
CA LYS A 595 -2.48 38.07 4.09
C LYS A 595 -1.19 37.86 4.87
N GLU A 596 -0.93 36.70 5.47
CA GLU A 596 0.33 36.47 6.18
C GLU A 596 1.48 36.25 5.21
N LEU A 597 1.25 35.50 4.12
CA LEU A 597 2.28 35.06 3.19
C LEU A 597 2.67 36.08 2.11
N ILE A 598 1.75 36.91 1.64
CA ILE A 598 2.07 37.93 0.63
C ILE A 598 3.00 38.98 1.24
N PRO A 599 4.23 39.22 0.76
CA PRO A 599 5.11 40.22 1.37
C PRO A 599 4.48 41.63 1.36
N ARG A 600 4.77 42.45 2.37
CA ARG A 600 4.25 43.83 2.43
C ARG A 600 4.78 44.63 1.23
N GLN A 601 3.87 45.31 0.54
CA GLN A 601 4.17 46.18 -0.60
C GLN A 601 4.05 47.66 -0.19
N MET A 602 4.60 48.56 -1.01
CA MET A 602 4.42 50.02 -0.83
C MET A 602 3.00 50.51 -1.17
N PHE A 603 2.15 49.63 -1.70
CA PHE A 603 0.75 49.88 -2.01
C PHE A 603 -0.13 48.80 -1.37
N LYS A 604 -1.40 49.15 -1.15
CA LYS A 604 -2.41 48.25 -0.59
C LYS A 604 -2.74 47.15 -1.60
N VAL A 605 -2.57 45.89 -1.20
CA VAL A 605 -2.98 44.74 -2.01
C VAL A 605 -4.31 44.20 -1.46
N PRO A 606 -5.44 44.40 -2.16
CA PRO A 606 -6.72 43.84 -1.72
C PRO A 606 -6.78 42.35 -2.08
N ILE A 607 -7.11 41.53 -1.09
CA ILE A 607 -7.39 40.11 -1.25
C ILE A 607 -8.90 39.92 -1.06
N GLN A 608 -9.56 39.34 -2.04
CA GLN A 608 -11.01 39.16 -2.08
C GLN A 608 -11.36 37.70 -2.34
N VAL A 609 -12.51 37.27 -1.82
CA VAL A 609 -13.13 35.97 -2.12
C VAL A 609 -14.48 36.22 -2.79
N ARG A 610 -14.77 35.45 -3.83
CA ARG A 610 -16.04 35.46 -4.56
C ARG A 610 -16.68 34.08 -4.51
N PHE A 611 -17.97 34.06 -4.20
CA PHE A 611 -18.78 32.84 -4.19
C PHE A 611 -19.63 32.78 -5.46
N LEU A 612 -19.51 31.68 -6.21
CA LEU A 612 -20.29 31.40 -7.41
C LEU A 612 -21.25 30.24 -7.12
N SER A 613 -22.49 30.58 -6.77
CA SER A 613 -23.57 29.63 -6.50
C SER A 613 -24.26 29.15 -7.80
N LEU A 614 -25.25 28.26 -7.68
CA LEU A 614 -26.10 27.77 -8.77
C LEU A 614 -26.98 28.86 -9.41
N SER A 615 -27.32 29.93 -8.68
CA SER A 615 -28.14 31.02 -9.20
C SER A 615 -27.28 32.18 -9.71
N MET A 616 -27.68 32.84 -10.79
CA MET A 616 -26.99 34.03 -11.32
C MET A 616 -26.99 35.23 -10.36
N ASN A 617 -27.66 35.12 -9.21
CA ASN A 617 -27.54 36.10 -8.14
C ASN A 617 -26.18 35.91 -7.47
N ASN A 618 -25.22 36.77 -7.84
CA ASN A 618 -23.95 36.92 -7.13
C ASN A 618 -24.22 37.20 -5.66
N ASP A 619 -24.27 36.18 -4.81
CA ASP A 619 -24.15 36.32 -3.36
C ASP A 619 -22.67 36.63 -3.05
N THR A 620 -22.24 37.82 -3.49
CA THR A 620 -20.91 38.36 -3.23
C THR A 620 -20.80 38.76 -1.76
N ALA A 621 -20.50 37.81 -0.89
CA ALA A 621 -19.84 38.14 0.37
C ALA A 621 -18.35 38.42 0.08
N VAL A 622 -18.05 39.64 -0.38
CA VAL A 622 -16.68 40.09 -0.61
C VAL A 622 -16.02 40.31 0.76
N LEU A 623 -15.27 39.31 1.24
CA LEU A 623 -14.38 39.51 2.37
C LEU A 623 -13.10 40.19 1.86
N LEU A 624 -12.98 41.50 2.05
CA LEU A 624 -11.83 42.28 1.57
C LEU A 624 -10.81 42.45 2.70
N ILE A 625 -9.67 41.77 2.57
CA ILE A 625 -8.54 41.92 3.50
C ILE A 625 -7.44 42.68 2.78
N VAL A 626 -7.05 43.83 3.34
CA VAL A 626 -5.96 44.66 2.81
C VAL A 626 -4.68 44.36 3.60
N LYS A 627 -3.59 44.03 2.89
CA LYS A 627 -2.25 43.97 3.47
C LYS A 627 -1.49 45.27 3.23
#